data_AF-A0A1Q7F673-F1
#
_entry.id   AF-A0A1Q7F673-F1
#
_cell.length_a   1.000
_cell.length_b   1.000
_cell.length_c   1.000
_cell.angle_alpha   90.00
_cell.angle_beta   90.00
_cell.angle_gamma   90.00
#
_symmetry.space_group_name_H-M   'P 1'
#
loop_
_entity.id
_entity.type
_entity.pdbx_description
1 polymer ?
#
loop_
_entity_poly.entity_id
_entity_poly.type
_entity_poly.pdbx_seq_one_letter_code
_entity_poly.pdbx_strand_id
1 'polypeptide(L)'
;MRREAEIDMMLKELHVSYLKGNEHDEGDLLYYRINYRLADVFGMTNEEAERLHSSYHKGKPRQISQGYCEKCDKVVTMIPVIYGIQEGDMEGMKGAEKHGRLIIGDMNTVRQGSNEAMFGCKDCRTLLPKYGTL
;
A
#
# COMPACT_ATOMS: atom_id res chain seq x y z
N MET A 1 -1.68 -19.24 21.59
CA MET A 1 -0.71 -18.63 22.53
C MET A 1 0.66 -18.33 21.91
N ARG A 2 1.53 -19.28 21.55
CA ARG A 2 2.88 -18.94 21.02
C ARG A 2 2.86 -18.29 19.62
N ARG A 3 2.09 -18.86 18.70
CA ARG A 3 1.96 -18.38 17.30
C ARG A 3 1.30 -17.00 17.19
N GLU A 4 0.28 -16.72 18.01
CA GLU A 4 -0.41 -15.42 18.01
C GLU A 4 0.52 -14.30 18.50
N ALA A 5 1.32 -14.57 19.54
CA ALA A 5 2.31 -13.61 20.03
C ALA A 5 3.40 -13.32 18.98
N GLU A 6 3.82 -14.33 18.22
CA GLU A 6 4.77 -14.19 17.11
C GLU A 6 4.19 -13.36 15.95
N ILE A 7 2.92 -13.59 15.60
CA ILE A 7 2.18 -12.81 14.58
C ILE A 7 2.07 -11.34 15.01
N ASP A 8 1.68 -11.09 16.26
CA ASP A 8 1.58 -9.73 16.82
C ASP A 8 2.92 -9.00 16.83
N MET A 9 4.01 -9.72 17.13
CA MET A 9 5.37 -9.16 17.11
C MET A 9 5.80 -8.81 15.69
N MET A 10 5.59 -9.71 14.72
CA MET A 10 5.87 -9.46 13.31
C MET A 10 5.06 -8.27 12.77
N LEU A 11 3.77 -8.18 13.10
CA LEU A 11 2.94 -7.03 12.72
C LEU A 11 3.55 -5.72 13.22
N LYS A 12 3.96 -5.65 14.50
CA LYS A 12 4.62 -4.46 15.07
C LYS A 12 5.93 -4.14 14.34
N GLU A 13 6.76 -5.13 14.07
CA GLU A 13 8.05 -4.94 13.39
C GLU A 13 7.86 -4.45 11.95
N LEU A 14 6.93 -5.05 11.20
CA LEU A 14 6.62 -4.64 9.84
C LEU A 14 6.06 -3.21 9.81
N HIS A 15 5.20 -2.82 10.77
CA HIS A 15 4.73 -1.43 10.88
C HIS A 15 5.88 -0.48 11.19
N VAL A 16 6.73 -0.79 12.18
CA VAL A 16 7.89 0.06 12.50
C VAL A 16 8.83 0.21 11.30
N SER A 17 9.03 -0.87 10.54
CA SER A 17 9.90 -0.86 9.36
C SER A 17 9.29 -0.09 8.19
N TYR A 18 8.02 -0.36 7.86
CA TYR A 18 7.38 0.20 6.67
C TYR A 18 6.78 1.59 6.88
N LEU A 19 6.41 1.93 8.11
CA LEU A 19 5.82 3.21 8.49
C LEU A 19 6.83 4.11 9.23
N LYS A 20 8.13 3.86 9.08
CA LYS A 20 9.17 4.66 9.73
C LYS A 20 9.05 6.13 9.32
N GLY A 21 8.74 6.99 10.29
CA GLY A 21 8.50 8.42 10.07
C GLY A 21 7.05 8.79 9.73
N ASN A 22 6.13 7.82 9.68
CA ASN A 22 4.71 8.05 9.49
C ASN A 22 3.85 6.89 10.07
N GLU A 23 3.94 6.71 11.40
CA GLU A 23 3.51 5.50 12.15
C GLU A 23 2.02 5.14 12.06
N HIS A 24 1.18 6.06 11.58
CA HIS A 24 -0.25 5.86 11.43
C HIS A 24 -0.71 5.82 9.99
N ASP A 25 0.12 6.23 9.03
CA ASP A 25 -0.28 6.37 7.64
C ASP A 25 0.04 5.13 6.82
N GLU A 26 -0.75 4.11 7.08
CA GLU A 26 -0.68 2.86 6.37
C GLU A 26 -1.63 2.89 5.17
N GLY A 27 -1.17 3.56 4.10
CA GLY A 27 -1.83 3.51 2.80
C GLY A 27 -2.02 2.08 2.29
N ASP A 28 -2.94 1.89 1.34
CA ASP A 28 -3.42 0.57 0.90
C ASP A 28 -2.30 -0.40 0.45
N LEU A 29 -1.17 0.11 -0.02
CA LEU A 29 -0.01 -0.74 -0.37
C LEU A 29 0.79 -1.24 0.81
N LEU A 30 1.05 -0.40 1.81
CA LEU A 30 1.78 -0.85 2.98
C LEU A 30 0.94 -1.89 3.70
N TYR A 31 -0.38 -1.65 3.75
CA TYR A 31 -1.36 -2.60 4.23
C TYR A 31 -1.28 -3.94 3.46
N TYR A 32 -1.31 -3.90 2.13
CA TYR A 32 -1.19 -5.11 1.30
C TYR A 32 0.17 -5.81 1.45
N ARG A 33 1.27 -5.05 1.51
CA ARG A 33 2.63 -5.57 1.64
C ARG A 33 2.86 -6.25 2.98
N ILE A 34 2.27 -5.71 4.04
CA ILE A 34 2.26 -6.33 5.37
C ILE A 34 1.47 -7.64 5.31
N ASN A 35 0.27 -7.65 4.71
CA ASN A 35 -0.51 -8.89 4.52
C ASN A 35 0.28 -9.96 3.77
N TYR A 36 0.90 -9.60 2.65
CA TYR A 36 1.72 -10.52 1.85
C TYR A 36 2.87 -11.10 2.67
N ARG A 37 3.59 -10.27 3.44
CA ARG A 37 4.70 -10.75 4.28
C ARG A 37 4.24 -11.64 5.42
N LEU A 38 3.08 -11.36 6.01
CA LEU A 38 2.48 -12.25 7.00
C LEU A 38 2.12 -13.61 6.38
N ALA A 39 1.50 -13.61 5.20
CA ALA A 39 1.13 -14.82 4.47
C ALA A 39 2.36 -15.69 4.17
N ASP A 40 3.41 -15.07 3.61
CA ASP A 40 4.69 -15.70 3.26
C ASP A 40 5.39 -16.31 4.48
N VAL A 41 5.57 -15.54 5.56
CA VAL A 41 6.33 -15.99 6.73
C VAL A 41 5.62 -17.10 7.51
N PHE A 42 4.30 -17.04 7.63
CA PHE A 42 3.54 -17.99 8.46
C PHE A 42 2.83 -19.08 7.65
N GLY A 43 3.03 -19.12 6.33
CA GLY A 43 2.40 -20.10 5.44
C GLY A 43 0.87 -20.07 5.51
N MET A 44 0.28 -18.88 5.55
CA MET A 44 -1.18 -18.69 5.65
C MET A 44 -1.76 -18.05 4.38
N THR A 45 -3.09 -18.08 4.23
CA THR A 45 -3.71 -17.43 3.06
C THR A 45 -3.67 -15.91 3.20
N ASN A 46 -3.78 -15.20 2.07
CA ASN A 46 -3.89 -13.74 2.07
C ASN A 46 -5.14 -13.26 2.84
N GLU A 47 -6.25 -14.00 2.79
CA GLU A 47 -7.46 -13.65 3.56
C GLU A 47 -7.24 -13.82 5.06
N GLU A 48 -6.52 -14.87 5.48
CA GLU A 48 -6.15 -15.07 6.88
C GLU A 48 -5.23 -13.95 7.38
N ALA A 49 -4.22 -13.58 6.58
CA ALA A 49 -3.32 -12.47 6.89
C ALA A 49 -4.07 -11.14 6.99
N GLU A 50 -4.96 -10.84 6.03
CA GLU A 50 -5.78 -9.63 6.04
C GLU A 50 -6.71 -9.57 7.26
N ARG A 51 -7.31 -10.69 7.67
CA ARG A 51 -8.16 -10.75 8.87
C ARG A 51 -7.37 -10.47 10.16
N LEU A 52 -6.16 -11.01 10.27
CA LEU A 52 -5.27 -10.78 11.41
C LEU A 52 -4.78 -9.33 11.44
N HIS A 53 -4.37 -8.80 10.30
CA HIS A 53 -3.93 -7.43 10.15
C HIS A 53 -5.07 -6.43 10.43
N SER A 54 -6.28 -6.68 9.91
CA SER A 54 -7.48 -5.90 10.24
C SER A 54 -7.75 -5.87 11.75
N SER A 55 -7.49 -6.98 12.43
CA SER A 55 -7.67 -7.08 13.89
C SER A 55 -6.62 -6.27 14.66
N TYR A 56 -5.40 -6.16 14.14
CA TYR A 56 -4.35 -5.30 14.71
C TYR A 56 -4.75 -3.81 14.74
N HIS A 57 -5.59 -3.36 13.80
CA HIS A 57 -6.10 -1.99 13.79
C HIS A 57 -7.28 -1.74 14.72
N LYS A 58 -7.81 -2.76 15.42
CA LYS A 58 -8.84 -2.57 16.46
C LYS A 58 -8.20 -1.86 17.66
N GLY A 59 -8.24 -0.52 17.65
CA GLY A 59 -7.60 0.35 18.66
C GLY A 59 -6.36 1.09 18.16
N LYS A 60 -5.91 0.80 16.92
CA LYS A 60 -4.84 1.52 16.22
C LYS A 60 -5.31 1.86 14.80
N PRO A 61 -6.27 2.80 14.66
CA PRO A 61 -6.86 3.10 13.37
C PRO A 61 -5.78 3.57 12.39
N ARG A 62 -5.74 2.93 11.22
CA ARG A 62 -4.91 3.39 10.11
C ARG A 62 -5.42 4.75 9.63
N GLN A 63 -4.49 5.61 9.27
CA GLN A 63 -4.70 6.79 8.46
C GLN A 63 -4.33 6.44 7.02
N ILE A 64 -4.98 7.07 6.06
CA ILE A 64 -4.68 6.92 4.64
C ILE A 64 -4.25 8.30 4.16
N SER A 65 -3.05 8.39 3.60
CA SER A 65 -2.43 9.64 3.19
C SER A 65 -3.41 10.47 2.38
N GLN A 66 -3.62 11.71 2.82
CA GLN A 66 -4.39 12.69 2.07
C GLN A 66 -3.43 13.66 1.36
N GLY A 67 -3.82 14.11 0.19
CA GLY A 67 -3.07 15.07 -0.60
C GLY A 67 -4.01 15.97 -1.38
N TYR A 68 -3.59 17.20 -1.66
CA TYR A 68 -4.29 18.07 -2.59
C TYR A 68 -4.08 17.59 -4.04
N CYS A 69 -5.17 17.38 -4.76
CA CYS A 69 -5.13 17.11 -6.20
C CYS A 69 -5.54 18.36 -6.96
N GLU A 70 -4.61 18.95 -7.72
CA GLU A 70 -4.86 20.16 -8.52
C GLU A 70 -5.95 19.96 -9.58
N LYS A 71 -6.04 18.75 -10.15
CA LYS A 71 -7.08 18.43 -11.14
C LYS A 71 -8.49 18.33 -10.52
N CYS A 72 -8.58 17.85 -9.28
CA CYS A 72 -9.85 17.74 -8.56
C CYS A 72 -10.18 19.01 -7.76
N ASP A 73 -9.22 19.89 -7.58
CA ASP A 73 -9.30 21.11 -6.77
C ASP A 73 -9.80 20.87 -5.34
N LYS A 74 -9.32 19.78 -4.73
CA LYS A 74 -9.68 19.40 -3.34
C LYS A 74 -8.65 18.48 -2.72
N VAL A 75 -8.72 18.33 -1.40
CA VAL A 75 -8.02 17.26 -0.67
C VAL A 75 -8.67 15.92 -1.02
N VAL A 76 -7.84 14.97 -1.43
CA VAL A 76 -8.23 13.63 -1.83
C VAL A 76 -7.46 12.59 -1.02
N THR A 77 -8.02 11.40 -0.90
CA THR A 77 -7.23 10.23 -0.52
C THR A 77 -6.22 9.95 -1.62
N MET A 78 -4.96 9.80 -1.25
CA MET A 78 -3.94 9.33 -2.16
C MET A 78 -3.99 7.82 -2.23
N ILE A 79 -3.88 7.30 -3.45
CA ILE A 79 -3.62 5.90 -3.70
C ILE A 79 -2.24 5.79 -4.30
N PRO A 80 -1.52 4.71 -4.04
CA PRO A 80 -0.16 4.60 -4.49
C PRO A 80 -0.07 4.11 -5.94
N VAL A 81 1.09 4.36 -6.55
CA VAL A 81 1.42 3.97 -7.92
C VAL A 81 2.46 2.86 -7.85
N ILE A 82 2.18 1.72 -8.48
CA ILE A 82 3.05 0.55 -8.49
C ILE A 82 3.69 0.38 -9.85
N TYR A 83 5.00 0.28 -9.84
CA TYR A 83 5.83 -0.05 -11.00
C TYR A 83 6.43 -1.44 -10.82
N GLY A 84 6.76 -2.12 -11.93
CA GLY A 84 7.59 -3.33 -11.90
C GLY A 84 6.88 -4.58 -11.39
N ILE A 85 5.58 -4.69 -11.62
CA ILE A 85 4.75 -5.84 -11.20
C ILE A 85 5.23 -7.12 -11.89
N GLN A 86 5.44 -8.19 -11.11
CA GLN A 86 5.75 -9.51 -11.66
C GLN A 86 4.53 -10.10 -12.37
N GLU A 87 4.73 -10.88 -13.43
CA GLU A 87 3.62 -11.43 -14.22
C GLU A 87 2.62 -12.25 -13.39
N GLY A 88 3.12 -13.03 -12.41
CA GLY A 88 2.28 -13.84 -11.52
C GLY A 88 1.32 -13.03 -10.63
N ASP A 89 1.64 -11.76 -10.35
CA ASP A 89 0.83 -10.89 -9.48
C ASP A 89 -0.06 -9.92 -10.30
N MET A 90 0.12 -9.87 -11.61
CA MET A 90 -0.50 -8.87 -12.49
C MET A 90 -2.04 -8.91 -12.45
N GLU A 91 -2.64 -10.10 -12.36
CA GLU A 91 -4.10 -10.23 -12.31
C GLU A 91 -4.68 -9.65 -11.01
N GLY A 92 -4.07 -9.96 -9.87
CA GLY A 92 -4.45 -9.41 -8.58
C GLY A 92 -4.30 -7.89 -8.52
N MET A 93 -3.21 -7.37 -9.10
CA MET A 93 -2.95 -5.92 -9.14
C MET A 93 -3.94 -5.17 -10.04
N LYS A 94 -4.30 -5.74 -11.20
CA LYS A 94 -5.37 -5.18 -12.06
C LYS A 94 -6.71 -5.18 -11.34
N GLY A 95 -6.99 -6.22 -10.56
CA GLY A 95 -8.15 -6.25 -9.66
C GLY A 95 -8.14 -5.09 -8.68
N ALA A 96 -7.02 -4.86 -7.98
CA ALA A 96 -6.87 -3.77 -7.02
C ALA A 96 -6.96 -2.38 -7.68
N GLU A 97 -6.38 -2.22 -8.87
CA GLU A 97 -6.46 -0.98 -9.66
C GLU A 97 -7.91 -0.65 -10.03
N LYS A 98 -8.67 -1.63 -10.53
CA LYS A 98 -10.09 -1.48 -10.87
C LYS A 98 -10.94 -1.03 -9.68
N HIS A 99 -10.60 -1.49 -8.48
CA HIS A 99 -11.29 -1.11 -7.24
C HIS A 99 -10.80 0.21 -6.62
N GLY A 100 -9.87 0.93 -7.27
CA GLY A 100 -9.40 2.21 -6.76
C GLY A 100 -8.52 2.12 -5.53
N ARG A 101 -7.77 1.02 -5.41
CA ARG A 101 -6.80 0.81 -4.32
C ARG A 101 -5.38 1.20 -4.70
N LEU A 102 -5.04 1.18 -5.99
CA LEU A 102 -3.73 1.55 -6.53
C LEU A 102 -3.82 2.02 -7.99
N ILE A 103 -2.73 2.52 -8.54
CA ILE A 103 -2.51 2.77 -9.97
C ILE A 103 -1.33 1.91 -10.42
N ILE A 104 -1.44 1.26 -11.58
CA ILE A 104 -0.32 0.56 -12.21
C ILE A 104 0.44 1.57 -13.08
N GLY A 105 1.67 1.89 -12.68
CA GLY A 105 2.55 2.80 -13.40
C GLY A 105 3.15 2.14 -14.64
N ASP A 106 3.48 2.97 -15.63
CA ASP A 106 4.12 2.51 -16.87
C ASP A 106 5.61 2.23 -16.63
N MET A 107 6.07 1.01 -16.93
CA MET A 107 7.47 0.64 -16.81
C MET A 107 8.38 1.27 -17.86
N ASN A 108 7.81 1.77 -18.96
CA ASN A 108 8.58 2.44 -19.99
C ASN A 108 9.08 3.81 -19.52
N THR A 109 8.33 4.50 -18.64
CA THR A 109 8.74 5.78 -18.08
C THR A 109 9.87 5.59 -17.07
N VAL A 110 9.76 4.62 -16.16
CA VAL A 110 10.83 4.27 -15.20
C VAL A 110 12.18 4.01 -15.89
N ARG A 111 12.19 3.30 -17.02
CA ARG A 111 13.42 2.97 -17.77
C ARG A 111 14.12 4.19 -18.39
N GLN A 112 13.44 5.33 -18.48
CA GLN A 112 13.99 6.58 -19.01
C GLN A 112 14.65 7.45 -17.93
N GLY A 113 14.67 7.01 -16.67
CA GLY A 113 15.30 7.74 -15.57
C GLY A 113 14.51 8.97 -15.10
N SER A 114 13.21 9.02 -15.40
CA SER A 114 12.31 10.07 -14.90
C SER A 114 11.95 9.84 -13.42
N ASN A 115 11.82 10.95 -12.67
CA ASN A 115 11.30 10.93 -11.31
C ASN A 115 9.81 10.54 -11.33
N GLU A 116 9.51 9.29 -10.97
CA GLU A 116 8.19 8.71 -11.13
C GLU A 116 7.33 8.95 -9.88
N ALA A 117 6.12 9.46 -10.06
CA ALA A 117 5.23 9.74 -8.95
C ALA A 117 4.87 8.45 -8.18
N MET A 118 5.09 8.45 -6.87
CA MET A 118 4.76 7.31 -6.00
C MET A 118 3.28 7.23 -5.64
N PHE A 119 2.55 8.34 -5.82
CA PHE A 119 1.16 8.48 -5.43
C PHE A 119 0.32 9.12 -6.53
N GLY A 120 -0.97 8.85 -6.49
CA GLY A 120 -1.99 9.41 -7.36
C GLY A 120 -3.29 9.68 -6.61
N CYS A 121 -4.16 10.44 -7.23
CA CYS A 121 -5.47 10.77 -6.70
C CYS A 121 -6.41 9.56 -6.78
N LYS A 122 -7.07 9.20 -5.67
CA LYS A 122 -8.08 8.14 -5.67
C LYS A 122 -9.26 8.41 -6.62
N ASP A 123 -9.69 9.67 -6.68
CA ASP A 123 -10.89 10.07 -7.43
C ASP A 123 -10.65 10.11 -8.94
N CYS A 124 -9.56 10.75 -9.38
CA CYS A 124 -9.31 11.02 -10.80
C CYS A 124 -8.08 10.31 -11.38
N ARG A 125 -7.40 9.49 -10.57
CA ARG A 125 -6.21 8.71 -10.94
C ARG A 125 -5.03 9.53 -11.48
N THR A 126 -5.05 10.85 -11.30
CA THR A 126 -3.95 11.71 -11.73
C THR A 126 -2.78 11.51 -10.78
N LEU A 127 -1.58 11.35 -11.34
CA LEU A 127 -0.35 11.23 -10.58
C LEU A 127 -0.07 12.51 -9.77
N LEU A 128 0.46 12.34 -8.57
CA LEU A 128 0.70 13.40 -7.60
C LEU A 128 2.19 13.45 -7.21
N PRO A 129 3.08 13.95 -8.10
CA PRO A 129 4.54 13.89 -7.91
C PRO A 129 5.03 14.67 -6.68
N LYS A 130 4.27 15.65 -6.20
CA LYS A 130 4.59 16.44 -5.00
C LYS A 130 4.58 15.63 -3.70
N TYR A 131 4.00 14.44 -3.70
CA TYR A 131 3.83 13.60 -2.50
C TYR A 131 4.80 12.42 -2.47
N GLY A 132 5.80 12.40 -3.37
CA GLY A 132 6.85 11.39 -3.42
C GLY A 132 7.18 11.00 -4.86
N THR A 133 8.46 10.85 -5.14
CA THR A 133 8.98 10.34 -6.41
C THR A 133 10.01 9.25 -6.16
N LEU A 134 10.03 8.23 -7.02
CA LEU A 134 11.10 7.22 -7.11
C LEU A 134 12.30 7.75 -7.88
#